data_AF-A0AAV4EIU8-F1
#
_entry.id   AF-A0AAV4EIU8-F1
#
_cell.length_a   1.000
_cell.length_b   1.000
_cell.length_c   1.000
_cell.angle_alpha   90.00
_cell.angle_beta   90.00
_cell.angle_gamma   90.00
#
_symmetry.space_group_name_H-M   'P 1'
#
loop_
_entity.id
_entity.type
_entity.pdbx_description
1 polymer ?
#
loop_
_entity_poly.entity_id
_entity_poly.type
_entity_poly.pdbx_seq_one_letter_code
_entity_poly.pdbx_strand_id
1 'polypeptide(L)'
;MLIPYFKVIRPHVPLIKFPPRNAVLSNQNVLKGAPSHSQPSPAQQVPVSNKPISKGPAIESSSLPPKYHRKPLSLEEMEYIEKGGPV
;
A
#
# COMPACT_ATOMS: atom_id res chain seq x y z
N MET A 1 -2.72 54.97 28.55
CA MET A 1 -2.37 53.63 29.06
C MET A 1 -2.78 52.62 28.00
N LEU A 2 -1.82 51.96 27.32
CA LEU A 2 -2.11 51.04 26.21
C LEU A 2 -2.11 49.61 26.75
N ILE A 3 -3.21 48.86 26.60
CA ILE A 3 -3.28 47.44 27.01
C ILE A 3 -2.64 46.61 25.88
N PRO A 4 -1.56 45.84 26.14
CA PRO A 4 -1.00 44.96 25.12
C PRO A 4 -1.97 43.82 24.81
N TYR A 5 -2.28 43.64 23.53
CA TYR A 5 -3.11 42.55 23.03
C TYR A 5 -2.30 41.24 23.04
N PHE A 6 -2.49 40.40 24.06
CA PHE A 6 -1.90 39.07 24.10
C PHE A 6 -2.77 38.09 23.31
N LYS A 7 -2.20 37.50 22.26
CA LYS A 7 -2.84 36.41 21.54
C LYS A 7 -2.80 35.15 22.39
N VAL A 8 -3.92 34.81 23.02
CA VAL A 8 -4.08 33.57 23.77
C VAL A 8 -4.14 32.40 22.78
N ILE A 9 -3.05 31.65 22.65
CA ILE A 9 -3.00 30.42 21.85
C ILE A 9 -3.50 29.27 22.74
N ARG A 10 -4.53 28.54 22.28
CA ARG A 10 -5.00 27.34 22.98
C ARG A 10 -4.05 26.16 22.73
N PRO A 11 -3.72 25.35 23.74
CA PRO A 11 -2.90 24.17 23.54
C PRO A 11 -3.61 23.18 22.59
N HIS A 12 -2.84 22.61 21.66
CA HIS A 12 -3.35 21.61 20.72
C HIS A 12 -3.66 20.28 21.44
N VAL A 13 -4.88 19.79 21.31
CA VAL A 13 -5.29 18.48 21.81
C VAL A 13 -5.14 17.45 20.68
N PRO A 14 -4.27 16.43 20.80
CA PRO A 14 -4.11 15.42 19.76
C PRO A 14 -5.36 14.54 19.65
N LEU A 15 -5.81 14.32 18.42
CA LEU A 15 -7.04 13.58 18.11
C LEU A 15 -6.86 12.05 18.13
N ILE A 16 -5.63 11.56 18.11
CA ILE A 16 -5.31 10.13 18.11
C ILE A 16 -4.23 9.81 19.14
N LYS A 17 -4.26 8.59 19.68
CA LYS A 17 -3.24 8.05 20.59
C LYS A 17 -2.46 6.94 19.89
N PHE A 18 -1.14 6.97 20.00
CA PHE A 18 -0.28 5.88 19.54
C PHE A 18 0.01 4.92 20.69
N PRO A 19 0.06 3.60 20.44
CA PRO A 19 0.48 2.64 21.45
C PRO A 19 1.92 2.90 21.93
N PRO A 20 2.24 2.65 23.21
CA PRO A 20 3.60 2.81 23.72
C PRO A 20 4.55 1.80 23.05
N ARG A 21 5.70 2.29 22.57
CA ARG A 21 6.75 1.46 21.94
C ARG A 21 7.36 0.40 22.86
N ASN A 22 7.20 0.57 24.18
CA ASN A 22 7.77 -0.31 25.20
C ASN A 22 6.71 -1.14 25.93
N ALA A 23 5.48 -1.20 25.42
CA ALA A 23 4.53 -2.17 25.96
C ALA A 23 5.10 -3.56 25.68
N VAL A 24 5.53 -4.24 26.74
CA VAL A 24 5.62 -5.70 26.74
C VAL A 24 4.22 -6.17 26.37
N LEU A 25 4.09 -6.62 25.12
CA LEU A 25 2.88 -7.26 24.65
C LEU A 25 2.67 -8.46 25.56
N SER A 26 1.68 -8.38 26.45
CA SER A 26 1.17 -9.59 27.10
C SER A 26 0.66 -10.47 25.95
N ASN A 27 1.47 -11.48 25.63
CA ASN A 27 1.29 -12.35 24.49
C ASN A 27 -0.04 -13.09 24.60
N GLN A 28 -1.05 -12.64 23.87
CA GLN A 28 -2.21 -13.44 23.48
C GLN A 28 -2.53 -13.16 22.00
N ASN A 29 -1.55 -13.42 21.13
CA ASN A 29 -1.72 -13.99 19.78
C ASN A 29 -0.41 -13.83 19.00
N VAL A 30 0.52 -14.75 19.23
CA VAL A 30 1.74 -14.90 18.44
C VAL A 30 1.38 -15.66 17.15
N LEU A 31 1.22 -14.95 16.04
CA LEU A 31 1.36 -15.55 14.71
C LEU A 31 2.83 -15.41 14.29
N LYS A 32 3.52 -16.54 14.27
CA LYS A 32 4.94 -16.68 13.93
C LYS A 32 5.19 -16.20 12.50
N GLY A 33 6.02 -15.17 12.33
CA GLY A 33 6.65 -14.82 11.05
C GLY A 33 8.13 -15.21 11.09
N ALA A 34 8.52 -16.18 10.26
CA ALA A 34 9.91 -16.58 10.02
C ALA A 34 10.51 -15.75 8.85
N PRO A 35 11.84 -15.75 8.64
CA PRO A 35 12.62 -14.54 8.36
C PRO A 35 12.65 -14.10 6.89
N SER A 36 12.78 -12.77 6.72
CA SER A 36 13.00 -12.07 5.45
C SER A 36 14.36 -12.44 4.86
N HIS A 37 14.35 -13.08 3.69
CA HIS A 37 15.54 -13.21 2.83
C HIS A 37 15.74 -11.91 2.04
N SER A 38 16.98 -11.45 2.02
CA SER A 38 17.44 -10.16 1.48
C SER A 38 17.53 -10.18 -0.05
N GLN A 39 17.06 -9.11 -0.72
CA GLN A 39 17.76 -8.31 -1.75
C GLN A 39 16.80 -7.54 -2.69
N PRO A 40 17.26 -6.44 -3.34
CA PRO A 40 16.42 -5.27 -3.62
C PRO A 40 16.01 -5.09 -5.09
N SER A 41 14.93 -4.34 -5.33
CA SER A 41 14.65 -3.70 -6.63
C SER A 41 13.86 -2.40 -6.37
N PRO A 42 14.23 -1.25 -6.97
CA PRO A 42 13.50 0.00 -6.77
C PRO A 42 12.34 0.06 -7.75
N ALA A 43 11.24 -0.65 -7.47
CA ALA A 43 9.97 -0.35 -8.12
C ALA A 43 9.31 0.82 -7.40
N GLN A 44 8.94 1.85 -8.15
CA GLN A 44 8.23 3.04 -7.68
C GLN A 44 7.21 2.70 -6.61
N GLN A 45 7.42 3.24 -5.41
CA GLN A 45 6.49 3.15 -4.31
C GLN A 45 5.25 3.99 -4.63
N VAL A 46 4.30 3.39 -5.37
CA VAL A 46 2.89 3.74 -5.18
C VAL A 46 2.56 3.47 -3.72
N PRO A 47 1.92 4.40 -2.99
CA PRO A 47 1.53 4.16 -1.61
C PRO A 47 0.46 3.06 -1.60
N VAL A 48 0.90 1.83 -1.42
CA VAL A 48 0.05 0.67 -1.19
C VAL A 48 -0.67 0.91 0.13
N SER A 49 -1.98 1.18 0.03
CA SER A 49 -2.88 1.09 1.17
C SER A 49 -2.76 -0.32 1.74
N ASN A 50 -2.08 -0.46 2.88
CA ASN A 50 -1.86 -1.73 3.59
C ASN A 50 -3.15 -2.33 4.20
N LYS A 51 -4.34 -1.97 3.69
CA LYS A 51 -5.54 -2.70 4.04
C LYS A 51 -5.43 -4.09 3.39
N PRO A 52 -5.58 -5.18 4.16
CA PRO A 52 -5.78 -6.49 3.55
C PRO A 52 -7.11 -6.41 2.79
N ILE A 53 -7.03 -6.12 1.50
CA ILE A 53 -8.13 -6.38 0.58
C ILE A 53 -8.27 -7.89 0.65
N SER A 54 -9.36 -8.36 1.27
CA SER A 54 -9.75 -9.76 1.16
C SER A 54 -9.78 -10.07 -0.33
N LYS A 55 -8.75 -10.76 -0.82
CA LYS A 55 -8.78 -11.35 -2.13
C LYS A 55 -9.82 -12.44 -1.97
N GLY A 56 -11.06 -12.12 -2.35
CA GLY A 56 -12.10 -13.12 -2.50
C GLY A 56 -11.61 -14.26 -3.41
N PRO A 57 -12.43 -15.29 -3.64
CA PRO A 57 -12.05 -16.36 -4.56
C PRO A 57 -11.48 -15.78 -5.86
N ALA A 58 -10.29 -16.26 -6.24
CA ALA A 58 -9.62 -15.80 -7.45
C ALA A 58 -10.54 -16.08 -8.64
N ILE A 59 -10.90 -15.02 -9.36
CA ILE A 59 -11.73 -15.14 -10.56
C ILE A 59 -10.82 -15.44 -11.75
N GLU A 60 -11.18 -16.45 -12.53
CA GLU A 60 -10.49 -16.75 -13.78
C GLU A 60 -10.87 -15.72 -14.85
N SER A 61 -9.95 -15.46 -15.78
CA SER A 61 -10.19 -14.49 -16.87
C SER A 61 -11.43 -14.83 -17.72
N SER A 62 -11.75 -16.12 -17.85
CA SER A 62 -12.94 -16.63 -18.55
C SER A 62 -14.25 -16.34 -17.84
N SER A 63 -14.23 -16.03 -16.54
CA SER A 63 -15.40 -15.71 -15.73
C SER A 63 -15.74 -14.21 -15.74
N LEU A 64 -14.88 -13.39 -16.34
CA LEU A 64 -15.09 -11.96 -16.42
C LEU A 64 -16.23 -11.63 -17.42
N PRO A 65 -17.00 -10.56 -17.19
CA PRO A 65 -17.90 -10.04 -18.20
C PRO A 65 -17.13 -9.62 -19.47
N PRO A 66 -17.74 -9.72 -20.68
CA PRO A 66 -17.06 -9.43 -21.95
C PRO A 66 -16.41 -8.05 -22.02
N LYS A 67 -16.97 -7.03 -21.34
CA LYS A 67 -16.40 -5.68 -21.28
C LYS A 67 -15.02 -5.61 -20.61
N TYR A 68 -14.67 -6.60 -19.79
CA TYR A 68 -13.39 -6.70 -19.08
C TYR A 68 -12.44 -7.74 -19.69
N HIS A 69 -12.82 -8.40 -20.78
CA HIS A 69 -11.91 -9.30 -21.48
C HIS A 69 -10.75 -8.50 -22.10
N ARG A 70 -9.53 -9.02 -21.95
CA ARG A 70 -8.36 -8.45 -22.62
C ARG A 70 -8.44 -8.72 -24.11
N LYS A 71 -7.89 -7.81 -24.91
CA LYS A 71 -7.69 -8.06 -26.34
C LYS A 71 -6.57 -9.11 -26.52
N PRO A 72 -6.68 -9.98 -27.54
CA PRO A 72 -5.56 -10.85 -27.91
C PRO A 72 -4.39 -9.99 -28.39
N LEU A 73 -3.17 -10.41 -28.03
CA LEU A 73 -1.94 -9.76 -28.48
C LEU A 73 -1.73 -10.04 -29.99
N SER A 74 -1.28 -9.03 -30.74
CA SER A 74 -0.82 -9.24 -32.12
C SER A 74 0.64 -9.73 -32.13
N LEU A 75 1.08 -10.37 -33.22
CA LEU A 75 2.49 -10.81 -33.35
C LEU A 75 3.48 -9.64 -33.26
N GLU A 76 3.14 -8.51 -33.87
CA GLU A 76 3.94 -7.28 -33.78
C GLU A 76 4.06 -6.78 -32.33
N GLU A 77 2.97 -6.79 -31.58
CA GLU A 77 2.97 -6.38 -30.17
C GLU A 77 3.76 -7.36 -29.30
N MET A 78 3.65 -8.67 -29.56
CA MET A 78 4.46 -9.69 -28.90
C MET A 78 5.95 -9.40 -29.11
N GLU A 79 6.38 -9.20 -30.35
CA GLU A 79 7.78 -8.89 -30.65
C GLU A 79 8.25 -7.58 -30.03
N TYR A 80 7.41 -6.53 -30.06
CA TYR A 80 7.76 -5.23 -29.48
C TYR A 80 7.95 -5.32 -27.96
N ILE A 81 7.09 -6.09 -27.28
CA ILE A 81 7.21 -6.36 -25.84
C ILE A 81 8.45 -7.20 -25.57
N GLU A 82 8.70 -8.26 -26.34
CA GLU A 82 9.87 -9.13 -26.18
C GLU A 82 11.20 -8.39 -26.40
N LYS A 83 11.23 -7.43 -27.33
CA LYS A 83 12.40 -6.57 -27.61
C LYS A 83 12.60 -5.46 -26.57
N GLY A 84 11.63 -5.22 -25.69
CA GLY A 84 11.69 -4.18 -24.66
C GLY A 84 11.36 -2.77 -25.17
N GLY A 85 10.72 -2.65 -26.33
CA GLY A 85 10.33 -1.36 -26.94
C GLY A 85 11.26 -0.89 -28.07
N PRO A 86 11.18 0.39 -28.47
CA PRO A 86 12.00 0.96 -29.53
C PRO A 86 13.44 1.17 -29.04
N VAL A 87 14.40 0.95 -29.94
CA VAL A 87 15.83 1.27 -29.75
C VAL A 87 16.12 2.65 -30.31
#